data_AF-A0A7J5XRS8-F1
#
_entry.id   AF-A0A7J5XRS8-F1
#
_cell.length_a   1.000
_cell.length_b   1.000
_cell.length_c   1.000
_cell.angle_alpha   90.00
_cell.angle_beta   90.00
_cell.angle_gamma   90.00
#
_symmetry.space_group_name_H-M   'P 1'
#
loop_
_entity.id
_entity.type
_entity.pdbx_description
1 polymer ?
#
loop_
_entity_poly.entity_id
_entity_poly.type
_entity_poly.pdbx_seq_one_letter_code
_entity_poly.pdbx_strand_id
1 'polypeptide(L)'
;MSGPGQDSEPEAKVLLIKRLYRAVVESVHKLDVIIGSKASYREVFKPENISLRNKLRELCVKLMFLHPVDYGRKAEELLWRKVYYEVIQVIKTNKKHIHSRSALECAYRTHLIAGVGFYQHLLLYIQSHYQLELQDCIDWTHVTDPLIGRKKPVSATPKEMEWAQMACHRCLVYLGDLARYQNELAGVEAEQLAERFYHQALSVMPHVGMPFNQLGTLAGSKFYNVEATYYYLRCIQSEFPFEGTYGNLKRLFDKAAKMYHQVKKQEMKKLSPSRQR
;
A
#
# COMPACT_ATOMS: atom_id res chain seq x y z
N MET A 1 -39.42 -17.88 -30.72
CA MET A 1 -39.08 -16.50 -31.14
C MET A 1 -38.40 -15.83 -29.97
N SER A 2 -37.19 -15.31 -30.21
CA SER A 2 -36.39 -14.41 -29.36
C SER A 2 -35.81 -14.99 -28.07
N GLY A 3 -34.57 -15.52 -28.14
CA GLY A 3 -33.71 -15.72 -26.97
C GLY A 3 -33.13 -14.39 -26.48
N PRO A 4 -32.63 -14.32 -25.23
CA PRO A 4 -32.11 -13.10 -24.65
C PRO A 4 -30.83 -12.70 -25.38
N GLY A 5 -30.81 -11.49 -25.92
CA GLY A 5 -29.63 -10.92 -26.57
C GLY A 5 -28.48 -10.86 -25.56
N GLN A 6 -27.39 -11.58 -25.86
CA GLN A 6 -26.11 -11.33 -25.24
C GLN A 6 -25.72 -9.88 -25.58
N ASP A 7 -25.61 -9.04 -24.56
CA ASP A 7 -25.05 -7.70 -24.64
C ASP A 7 -23.61 -7.80 -25.20
N SER A 8 -23.47 -7.74 -26.52
CA SER A 8 -22.18 -7.59 -27.17
C SER A 8 -21.65 -6.22 -26.80
N GLU A 9 -20.63 -6.19 -25.93
CA GLU A 9 -19.96 -4.95 -25.59
C GLU A 9 -19.48 -4.24 -26.87
N PRO A 10 -19.70 -2.91 -27.03
CA PRO A 10 -19.37 -2.22 -28.27
C PRO A 10 -17.92 -2.47 -28.70
N GLU A 11 -17.69 -2.91 -29.94
CA GLU A 11 -16.35 -3.27 -30.46
C GLU A 11 -15.30 -2.17 -30.22
N ALA A 12 -15.72 -0.90 -30.24
CA ALA A 12 -14.89 0.26 -29.92
C ALA A 12 -14.33 0.24 -28.48
N LYS A 13 -15.13 -0.19 -27.49
CA LYS A 13 -14.69 -0.33 -26.09
C LYS A 13 -13.67 -1.46 -25.95
N VAL A 14 -13.93 -2.61 -26.56
CA VAL A 14 -13.00 -3.74 -26.56
C VAL A 14 -11.65 -3.36 -27.18
N LEU A 15 -11.68 -2.62 -28.29
CA LEU A 15 -10.47 -2.11 -28.93
C LEU A 15 -9.71 -1.12 -28.04
N LEU A 16 -10.42 -0.24 -27.34
CA LEU A 16 -9.84 0.70 -26.38
C LEU A 16 -9.12 -0.03 -25.23
N ILE A 17 -9.76 -1.04 -24.62
CA ILE A 17 -9.17 -1.84 -23.53
C ILE A 17 -7.90 -2.54 -24.02
N LYS A 18 -7.94 -3.17 -25.20
CA LYS A 18 -6.75 -3.84 -25.78
C LYS A 18 -5.60 -2.86 -25.98
N ARG A 19 -5.87 -1.65 -26.45
CA ARG A 19 -4.85 -0.59 -26.62
C ARG A 19 -4.29 -0.13 -25.27
N LEU A 20 -5.16 0.09 -24.27
CA LEU A 20 -4.74 0.46 -22.92
C LEU A 20 -3.84 -0.63 -22.30
N TYR A 21 -4.26 -1.89 -22.39
CA TYR A 21 -3.50 -3.02 -21.84
C TYR A 21 -2.12 -3.14 -22.49
N ARG A 22 -2.03 -3.02 -23.82
CA ARG A 22 -0.73 -3.00 -24.53
C ARG A 22 0.17 -1.87 -24.03
N ALA A 23 -0.37 -0.66 -23.87
CA ALA A 23 0.38 0.48 -23.36
C ALA A 23 0.86 0.26 -21.91
N VAL A 24 0.02 -0.35 -21.05
CA VAL A 24 0.40 -0.74 -19.68
C VAL A 24 1.57 -1.72 -19.71
N VAL A 25 1.45 -2.81 -20.48
CA VAL A 25 2.50 -3.84 -20.59
C VAL A 25 3.81 -3.25 -21.11
N GLU A 26 3.75 -2.40 -22.13
CA GLU A 26 4.94 -1.73 -22.68
C GLU A 26 5.60 -0.82 -21.64
N SER A 27 4.82 -0.03 -20.90
CA SER A 27 5.34 0.81 -19.81
C SER A 27 5.95 -0.01 -18.69
N VAL A 28 5.33 -1.13 -18.30
CA VAL A 28 5.86 -2.05 -17.30
C VAL A 28 7.20 -2.63 -17.73
N HIS A 29 7.30 -3.13 -18.97
CA HIS A 29 8.54 -3.70 -19.49
C HIS A 29 9.69 -2.70 -19.46
N LYS A 30 9.44 -1.44 -19.86
CA LYS A 30 10.44 -0.36 -19.81
C LYS A 30 10.88 -0.08 -18.36
N LEU A 31 9.96 -0.08 -17.40
CA LEU A 31 10.29 0.10 -15.98
C LEU A 31 11.10 -1.08 -15.42
N ASP A 32 10.80 -2.31 -15.82
CA ASP A 32 11.52 -3.50 -15.38
C ASP A 32 12.99 -3.46 -15.82
N VAL A 33 13.26 -2.99 -17.04
CA VAL A 33 14.63 -2.78 -17.54
C VAL A 33 15.39 -1.76 -16.67
N ILE A 34 14.73 -0.67 -16.27
CA ILE A 34 15.33 0.37 -15.41
C ILE A 34 15.67 -0.19 -14.02
N ILE A 35 14.74 -0.94 -13.42
CA ILE A 35 14.89 -1.47 -12.06
C ILE A 35 15.90 -2.62 -12.01
N GLY A 36 16.00 -3.42 -13.07
CA GLY A 36 16.96 -4.51 -13.19
C GLY A 36 18.43 -4.07 -13.24
N SER A 37 18.70 -2.78 -13.44
CA SER A 37 20.06 -2.23 -13.45
C SER A 37 20.69 -2.19 -12.05
N LYS A 38 22.01 -2.51 -11.96
CA LYS A 38 22.80 -2.35 -10.72
C LYS A 38 22.89 -0.89 -10.25
N ALA A 39 22.70 0.06 -11.16
CA ALA A 39 22.68 1.49 -10.87
C ALA A 39 21.26 2.07 -10.81
N SER A 40 20.23 1.22 -10.67
CA SER A 40 18.82 1.63 -10.67
C SER A 40 18.50 2.78 -9.72
N TYR A 41 19.16 2.86 -8.56
CA TYR A 41 18.98 3.95 -7.60
C TYR A 41 19.34 5.36 -8.15
N ARG A 42 20.17 5.45 -9.19
CA ARG A 42 20.49 6.70 -9.91
C ARG A 42 19.52 6.98 -11.05
N GLU A 43 18.91 5.94 -11.59
CA GLU A 43 18.05 6.00 -12.76
C GLU A 43 16.59 6.28 -12.39
N VAL A 44 16.09 5.73 -11.28
CA VAL A 44 14.66 5.77 -10.94
C VAL A 44 14.10 7.18 -10.85
N PHE A 45 14.87 8.19 -10.43
CA PHE A 45 14.40 9.58 -10.33
C PHE A 45 14.80 10.48 -11.50
N LYS A 46 15.32 9.92 -12.60
CA LYS A 46 15.50 10.72 -13.81
C LYS A 46 14.15 11.18 -14.38
N PRO A 47 14.04 12.40 -14.94
CA PRO A 47 12.78 12.96 -15.41
C PRO A 47 11.99 12.07 -16.37
N GLU A 48 12.67 11.42 -17.31
CA GLU A 48 12.09 10.48 -18.27
C GLU A 48 11.45 9.26 -17.60
N ASN A 49 12.07 8.76 -16.52
CA ASN A 49 11.60 7.59 -15.78
C ASN A 49 10.45 7.97 -14.84
N ILE A 50 10.46 9.18 -14.29
CA ILE A 50 9.31 9.75 -13.57
C ILE A 50 8.12 9.89 -14.53
N SER A 51 8.33 10.44 -15.72
CA SER A 51 7.30 10.60 -16.75
C SER A 51 6.71 9.27 -17.18
N LEU A 52 7.56 8.25 -17.40
CA LEU A 52 7.11 6.89 -17.70
C LEU A 52 6.23 6.29 -16.59
N ARG A 53 6.58 6.49 -15.31
CA ARG A 53 5.75 6.04 -14.18
C ARG A 53 4.45 6.82 -14.07
N ASN A 54 4.45 8.13 -14.31
CA ASN A 54 3.23 8.93 -14.34
C ASN A 54 2.28 8.48 -15.45
N LYS A 55 2.82 8.15 -16.64
CA LYS A 55 2.05 7.55 -17.73
C LYS A 55 1.44 6.21 -17.32
N LEU A 56 2.21 5.31 -16.71
CA LEU A 56 1.68 4.03 -16.22
C LEU A 56 0.57 4.25 -15.19
N ARG A 57 0.77 5.19 -14.25
CA ARG A 57 -0.23 5.55 -13.23
C ARG A 57 -1.55 5.99 -13.87
N GLU A 58 -1.51 6.88 -14.85
CA GLU A 58 -2.71 7.32 -15.58
C GLU A 58 -3.39 6.19 -16.33
N LEU A 59 -2.62 5.31 -16.98
CA LEU A 59 -3.15 4.15 -17.68
C LEU A 59 -3.85 3.16 -16.73
N CYS A 60 -3.25 2.88 -15.57
CA CYS A 60 -3.87 2.04 -14.54
C CYS A 60 -5.15 2.67 -14.01
N VAL A 61 -5.16 3.97 -13.70
CA VAL A 61 -6.37 4.67 -13.26
C VAL A 61 -7.48 4.61 -14.33
N LYS A 62 -7.16 4.84 -15.61
CA LYS A 62 -8.13 4.68 -16.69
C LYS A 62 -8.70 3.26 -16.75
N LEU A 63 -7.84 2.25 -16.60
CA LEU A 63 -8.26 0.85 -16.62
C LEU A 63 -9.16 0.51 -15.43
N MET A 64 -8.89 1.07 -14.25
CA MET A 64 -9.70 0.88 -13.04
C MET A 64 -11.15 1.33 -13.23
N PHE A 65 -11.38 2.51 -13.82
CA PHE A 65 -12.74 3.06 -13.95
C PHE A 65 -13.45 2.66 -15.25
N LEU A 66 -12.75 2.10 -16.23
CA LEU A 66 -13.38 1.59 -17.45
C LEU A 66 -14.04 0.23 -17.19
N HIS A 67 -13.36 -0.66 -16.45
CA HIS A 67 -13.83 -2.01 -16.11
C HIS A 67 -13.39 -2.38 -14.67
N PRO A 68 -14.01 -1.77 -13.66
CA PRO A 68 -13.67 -1.98 -12.24
C PRO A 68 -13.71 -3.44 -11.79
N VAL A 69 -14.72 -4.21 -12.22
CA VAL A 69 -14.87 -5.62 -11.81
C VAL A 69 -13.76 -6.51 -12.37
N ASP A 70 -13.44 -6.38 -13.67
CA ASP A 70 -12.51 -7.29 -14.34
C ASP A 70 -11.04 -6.89 -14.17
N TYR A 71 -10.77 -5.58 -14.16
CA TYR A 71 -9.41 -5.05 -14.19
C TYR A 71 -9.06 -4.15 -13.01
N GLY A 72 -10.04 -3.65 -12.24
CA GLY A 72 -9.82 -2.71 -11.16
C GLY A 72 -8.76 -3.20 -10.18
N ARG A 73 -8.96 -4.40 -9.60
CA ARG A 73 -7.98 -5.00 -8.66
C ARG A 73 -6.58 -5.11 -9.24
N LYS A 74 -6.46 -5.65 -10.46
CA LYS A 74 -5.17 -5.88 -11.12
C LYS A 74 -4.46 -4.56 -11.42
N ALA A 75 -5.20 -3.55 -11.86
CA ALA A 75 -4.67 -2.23 -12.19
C ALA A 75 -4.19 -1.50 -10.93
N GLU A 76 -4.95 -1.57 -9.82
CA GLU A 76 -4.56 -1.00 -8.52
C GLU A 76 -3.26 -1.62 -8.00
N GLU A 77 -3.19 -2.95 -7.98
CA GLU A 77 -2.02 -3.67 -7.50
C GLU A 77 -0.78 -3.37 -8.35
N LEU A 78 -0.95 -3.36 -9.67
CA LEU A 78 0.14 -3.02 -10.60
C LEU A 78 0.60 -1.58 -10.41
N LEU A 79 -0.34 -0.63 -10.23
CA LEU A 79 -0.05 0.77 -9.97
C LEU A 79 0.80 0.91 -8.71
N TRP A 80 0.33 0.38 -7.58
CA TRP A 80 1.10 0.42 -6.33
C TRP A 80 2.48 -0.18 -6.49
N ARG A 81 2.56 -1.40 -7.06
CA ARG A 81 3.80 -2.14 -7.20
C ARG A 81 4.83 -1.39 -8.05
N LYS A 82 4.45 -1.00 -9.27
CA LYS A 82 5.38 -0.45 -10.26
C LYS A 82 5.66 1.04 -10.10
N VAL A 83 4.69 1.80 -9.63
CA VAL A 83 4.84 3.26 -9.52
C VAL A 83 5.54 3.64 -8.22
N TYR A 84 5.25 2.92 -7.12
CA TYR A 84 5.72 3.29 -5.78
C TYR A 84 6.57 2.20 -5.13
N TYR A 85 6.02 1.01 -4.90
CA TYR A 85 6.66 0.01 -4.03
C TYR A 85 8.04 -0.43 -4.54
N GLU A 86 8.19 -0.77 -5.82
CA GLU A 86 9.48 -1.20 -6.36
C GLU A 86 10.52 -0.05 -6.35
N VAL A 87 10.10 1.20 -6.57
CA VAL A 87 10.97 2.38 -6.44
C VAL A 87 11.41 2.54 -4.98
N ILE A 88 10.49 2.43 -4.03
CA ILE A 88 10.78 2.43 -2.59
C ILE A 88 11.77 1.31 -2.25
N GLN A 89 11.58 0.09 -2.78
CA GLN A 89 12.50 -1.02 -2.55
C GLN A 89 13.90 -0.74 -3.10
N VAL A 90 14.02 -0.23 -4.33
CA VAL A 90 15.32 0.17 -4.90
C VAL A 90 16.06 1.12 -3.98
N ILE A 91 15.36 2.11 -3.41
CA ILE A 91 15.96 3.07 -2.48
C ILE A 91 16.29 2.39 -1.13
N LYS A 92 15.38 1.58 -0.58
CA LYS A 92 15.59 0.86 0.69
C LYS A 92 16.76 -0.13 0.64
N THR A 93 16.98 -0.83 -0.48
CA THR A 93 18.12 -1.75 -0.64
C THR A 93 19.43 -1.01 -0.88
N ASN A 94 19.37 0.24 -1.33
CA ASN A 94 20.53 1.09 -1.61
C ASN A 94 20.71 2.22 -0.57
N LYS A 95 20.23 2.03 0.67
CA LYS A 95 20.28 3.03 1.76
C LYS A 95 21.67 3.64 1.99
N LYS A 96 22.75 2.89 1.76
CA LYS A 96 24.14 3.38 1.85
C LYS A 96 24.48 4.55 0.91
N HIS A 97 23.69 4.73 -0.15
CA HIS A 97 23.84 5.81 -1.13
C HIS A 97 22.94 7.02 -0.85
N ILE A 98 22.09 6.94 0.18
CA ILE A 98 21.21 8.03 0.59
C ILE A 98 21.91 8.80 1.70
N HIS A 99 22.45 9.96 1.36
CA HIS A 99 23.07 10.85 2.33
C HIS A 99 22.11 11.97 2.72
N SER A 100 22.22 12.45 3.97
CA SER A 100 21.43 13.57 4.45
C SER A 100 21.58 14.79 3.55
N ARG A 101 20.45 15.40 3.16
CA ARG A 101 20.33 16.55 2.25
C ARG A 101 20.84 16.31 0.83
N SER A 102 21.01 15.05 0.42
CA SER A 102 21.40 14.71 -0.95
C SER A 102 20.24 14.91 -1.94
N ALA A 103 20.58 15.09 -3.23
CA ALA A 103 19.59 15.14 -4.30
C ALA A 103 18.73 13.86 -4.36
N LEU A 104 19.33 12.70 -4.07
CA LEU A 104 18.64 11.41 -4.04
C LEU A 104 17.62 11.33 -2.91
N GLU A 105 18.00 11.76 -1.69
CA GLU A 105 17.07 11.84 -0.57
C GLU A 105 15.92 12.80 -0.86
N CYS A 106 16.23 13.98 -1.42
CA CYS A 106 15.22 14.97 -1.81
C CYS A 106 14.22 14.39 -2.83
N ALA A 107 14.73 13.74 -3.88
CA ALA A 107 13.89 13.09 -4.89
C ALA A 107 13.01 11.98 -4.29
N TYR A 108 13.55 11.17 -3.39
CA TYR A 108 12.80 10.13 -2.70
C TYR A 108 11.71 10.70 -1.78
N ARG A 109 12.03 11.73 -1.00
CA ARG A 109 11.05 12.44 -0.15
C ARG A 109 9.91 13.03 -0.98
N THR A 110 10.24 13.72 -2.07
CA THR A 110 9.25 14.28 -3.01
C THR A 110 8.38 13.18 -3.62
N HIS A 111 8.96 12.03 -3.97
CA HIS A 111 8.22 10.90 -4.49
C HIS A 111 7.20 10.34 -3.47
N LEU A 112 7.58 10.21 -2.20
CA LEU A 112 6.67 9.77 -1.14
C LEU A 112 5.52 10.78 -0.93
N ILE A 113 5.82 12.07 -0.85
CA ILE A 113 4.81 13.14 -0.71
C ILE A 113 3.84 13.14 -1.89
N ALA A 114 4.36 13.02 -3.12
CA ALA A 114 3.53 12.93 -4.32
C ALA A 114 2.64 11.68 -4.32
N GLY A 115 3.13 10.56 -3.77
CA GLY A 115 2.34 9.34 -3.57
C GLY A 115 1.20 9.55 -2.59
N VAL A 116 1.45 10.23 -1.46
CA VAL A 116 0.41 10.55 -0.47
C VAL A 116 -0.69 11.38 -1.12
N GLY A 117 -0.32 12.49 -1.78
CA GLY A 117 -1.30 13.35 -2.47
C GLY A 117 -2.08 12.60 -3.56
N PHE A 118 -1.42 11.71 -4.31
CA PHE A 118 -2.09 10.89 -5.32
C PHE A 118 -3.15 9.96 -4.70
N TYR A 119 -2.81 9.18 -3.67
CA TYR A 119 -3.76 8.24 -3.06
C TYR A 119 -4.86 8.94 -2.27
N GLN A 120 -4.59 10.12 -1.69
CA GLN A 120 -5.64 10.95 -1.10
C GLN A 120 -6.65 11.41 -2.16
N HIS A 121 -6.18 11.93 -3.30
CA HIS A 121 -7.07 12.32 -4.40
C HIS A 121 -7.82 11.13 -5.00
N LEU A 122 -7.15 9.99 -5.18
CA LEU A 122 -7.80 8.78 -5.70
C LEU A 122 -8.90 8.29 -4.74
N LEU A 123 -8.64 8.28 -3.43
CA LEU A 123 -9.61 7.93 -2.40
C LEU A 123 -10.82 8.86 -2.41
N LEU A 124 -10.62 10.19 -2.49
CA LEU A 124 -11.71 11.16 -2.61
C LEU A 124 -12.49 10.97 -3.92
N TYR A 125 -11.79 10.70 -5.02
CA TYR A 125 -12.41 10.47 -6.32
C TYR A 125 -13.28 9.21 -6.31
N ILE A 126 -12.80 8.08 -5.77
CA ILE A 126 -13.59 6.83 -5.70
C ILE A 126 -14.84 7.06 -4.84
N GLN A 127 -14.70 7.68 -3.66
CA GLN A 127 -15.84 8.00 -2.80
C GLN A 127 -16.87 8.86 -3.52
N SER A 128 -16.43 9.93 -4.19
CA SER A 128 -17.33 10.82 -4.94
C SER A 128 -17.95 10.13 -6.15
N HIS A 129 -17.18 9.32 -6.89
CA HIS A 129 -17.66 8.65 -8.11
C HIS A 129 -18.74 7.60 -7.81
N TYR A 130 -18.55 6.83 -6.73
CA TYR A 130 -19.45 5.76 -6.31
C TYR A 130 -20.40 6.14 -5.18
N GLN A 131 -20.37 7.41 -4.71
CA GLN A 131 -21.18 7.92 -3.59
C GLN A 131 -21.05 7.06 -2.32
N LEU A 132 -19.81 6.66 -1.98
CA LEU A 132 -19.55 5.88 -0.78
C LEU A 132 -19.64 6.78 0.46
N GLU A 133 -20.44 6.36 1.43
CA GLU A 133 -20.56 7.01 2.74
C GLU A 133 -19.53 6.41 3.71
N LEU A 134 -18.35 7.02 3.80
CA LEU A 134 -17.24 6.59 4.67
C LEU A 134 -16.92 7.60 5.78
N GLN A 135 -17.83 8.53 6.09
CA GLN A 135 -17.62 9.62 7.04
C GLN A 135 -17.39 9.10 8.48
N ASP A 136 -18.04 8.00 8.85
CA ASP A 136 -17.84 7.35 10.16
C ASP A 136 -16.49 6.60 10.24
N CYS A 137 -15.85 6.35 9.09
CA CYS A 137 -14.59 5.63 8.99
C CYS A 137 -13.38 6.56 8.77
N ILE A 138 -13.58 7.70 8.09
CA ILE A 138 -12.52 8.59 7.63
C ILE A 138 -12.90 10.04 7.94
N ASP A 139 -12.09 10.67 8.78
CA ASP A 139 -12.36 11.97 9.44
C ASP A 139 -11.95 13.21 8.61
N TRP A 140 -11.51 13.05 7.36
CA TRP A 140 -11.07 14.16 6.50
C TRP A 140 -11.70 14.17 5.10
N THR A 141 -12.70 13.32 4.86
CA THR A 141 -13.33 13.13 3.54
C THR A 141 -14.38 14.19 3.18
N HIS A 142 -14.60 15.18 4.04
CA HIS A 142 -15.53 16.29 3.79
C HIS A 142 -15.05 17.34 2.78
N VAL A 143 -13.89 17.16 2.15
CA VAL A 143 -13.50 18.00 1.00
C VAL A 143 -14.25 17.52 -0.24
N THR A 144 -15.56 17.78 -0.28
CA THR A 144 -16.26 17.90 -1.55
C THR A 144 -15.68 19.11 -2.23
N ASP A 145 -14.72 18.91 -3.13
CA ASP A 145 -14.22 19.98 -4.00
C ASP A 145 -15.43 20.65 -4.67
N PRO A 146 -15.68 21.95 -4.42
CA PRO A 146 -16.78 22.67 -5.06
C PRO A 146 -16.69 22.66 -6.60
N LEU A 147 -15.51 22.36 -7.16
CA LEU A 147 -15.22 22.25 -8.58
C LEU A 147 -15.44 20.84 -9.14
N ILE A 148 -15.49 19.80 -8.29
CA ILE A 148 -16.04 18.50 -8.67
C ILE A 148 -17.56 18.65 -8.60
N GLY A 149 -18.09 19.37 -9.60
CA GLY A 149 -19.52 19.66 -9.70
C GLY A 149 -20.33 18.39 -9.47
N ARG A 150 -21.49 18.53 -8.83
CA ARG A 150 -22.46 17.46 -8.54
C ARG A 150 -22.77 16.64 -9.81
N LYS A 151 -21.91 15.69 -10.14
CA LYS A 151 -22.14 14.75 -11.23
C LYS A 151 -23.27 13.85 -10.78
N LYS A 152 -24.17 13.52 -11.71
CA LYS A 152 -25.22 12.54 -11.44
C LYS A 152 -24.55 11.26 -10.91
N PRO A 153 -25.12 10.64 -9.86
CA PRO A 153 -24.58 9.39 -9.32
C PRO A 153 -24.41 8.39 -10.46
N VAL A 154 -23.24 7.77 -10.53
CA VAL A 154 -23.03 6.68 -11.50
C VAL A 154 -23.91 5.53 -11.07
N SER A 155 -24.71 5.00 -12.01
CA SER A 155 -25.40 3.73 -11.79
C SER A 155 -24.33 2.64 -11.78
N ALA A 156 -23.91 2.23 -10.59
CA ALA A 156 -22.93 1.18 -10.36
C ALA A 156 -23.62 -0.10 -9.92
N THR A 157 -23.16 -1.23 -10.43
CA THR A 157 -23.61 -2.55 -10.01
C THR A 157 -23.10 -2.89 -8.59
N PRO A 158 -23.72 -3.84 -7.87
CA PRO A 158 -23.26 -4.24 -6.54
C PRO A 158 -21.79 -4.68 -6.51
N LYS A 159 -21.30 -5.35 -7.56
CA LYS A 159 -19.89 -5.77 -7.68
C LYS A 159 -18.93 -4.59 -7.84
N GLU A 160 -19.37 -3.55 -8.53
CA GLU A 160 -18.57 -2.32 -8.68
C GLU A 160 -18.50 -1.54 -7.37
N MET A 161 -19.62 -1.51 -6.62
CA MET A 161 -19.67 -0.93 -5.29
C MET A 161 -18.74 -1.66 -4.31
N GLU A 162 -18.77 -3.00 -4.32
CA GLU A 162 -17.86 -3.84 -3.52
C GLU A 162 -16.39 -3.56 -3.88
N TRP A 163 -16.07 -3.52 -5.18
CA TRP A 163 -14.74 -3.14 -5.64
C TRP A 163 -14.33 -1.75 -5.15
N ALA A 164 -15.21 -0.75 -5.27
CA ALA A 164 -14.93 0.62 -4.88
C ALA A 164 -14.64 0.75 -3.38
N GLN A 165 -15.43 0.09 -2.54
CA GLN A 165 -15.19 0.05 -1.09
C GLN A 165 -13.84 -0.61 -0.76
N MET A 166 -13.53 -1.74 -1.40
CA MET A 166 -12.24 -2.43 -1.24
C MET A 166 -11.06 -1.61 -1.79
N ALA A 167 -11.28 -0.78 -2.82
CA ALA A 167 -10.28 0.14 -3.35
C ALA A 167 -9.99 1.28 -2.37
N CYS A 168 -11.02 1.83 -1.71
CA CYS A 168 -10.85 2.82 -0.63
C CYS A 168 -10.04 2.25 0.54
N HIS A 169 -10.37 1.05 1.01
CA HIS A 169 -9.60 0.33 2.03
C HIS A 169 -8.11 0.22 1.65
N ARG A 170 -7.82 -0.19 0.42
CA ARG A 170 -6.44 -0.32 -0.06
C ARG A 170 -5.71 1.00 -0.20
N CYS A 171 -6.40 2.06 -0.65
CA CYS A 171 -5.81 3.40 -0.67
C CYS A 171 -5.35 3.80 0.73
N LEU A 172 -6.14 3.54 1.78
CA LEU A 172 -5.77 3.79 3.16
C LEU A 172 -4.55 2.96 3.60
N VAL A 173 -4.49 1.67 3.25
CA VAL A 173 -3.30 0.83 3.50
C VAL A 173 -2.05 1.42 2.82
N TYR A 174 -2.16 1.83 1.55
CA TYR A 174 -1.04 2.43 0.83
C TYR A 174 -0.63 3.79 1.39
N LEU A 175 -1.58 4.61 1.86
CA LEU A 175 -1.31 5.85 2.58
C LEU A 175 -0.55 5.59 3.89
N GLY A 176 -0.96 4.58 4.65
CA GLY A 176 -0.24 4.13 5.84
C GLY A 176 1.18 3.65 5.53
N ASP A 177 1.36 2.90 4.43
CA ASP A 177 2.69 2.46 3.98
C ASP A 177 3.58 3.65 3.61
N LEU A 178 3.05 4.61 2.84
CA LEU A 178 3.77 5.82 2.45
C LEU A 178 4.16 6.65 3.67
N ALA A 179 3.26 6.86 4.62
CA ALA A 179 3.54 7.56 5.87
C ALA A 179 4.62 6.83 6.70
N ARG A 180 4.56 5.49 6.78
CA ARG A 180 5.61 4.69 7.42
C ARG A 180 6.96 4.87 6.73
N TYR A 181 7.01 4.88 5.40
CA TYR A 181 8.26 5.09 4.66
C TYR A 181 8.79 6.53 4.82
N GLN A 182 7.92 7.53 4.99
CA GLN A 182 8.32 8.90 5.34
C GLN A 182 8.93 8.96 6.75
N ASN A 183 8.32 8.27 7.73
CA ASN A 183 8.86 8.13 9.08
C ASN A 183 10.25 7.49 9.07
N GLU A 184 10.46 6.44 8.26
CA GLU A 184 11.77 5.80 8.08
C GLU A 184 12.84 6.72 7.45
N LEU A 185 12.45 7.68 6.60
CA LEU A 185 13.40 8.48 5.82
C LEU A 185 14.00 9.64 6.62
N ALA A 186 13.27 10.24 7.57
CA ALA A 186 13.70 11.52 8.13
C ALA A 186 13.22 11.83 9.57
N GLY A 187 12.85 10.83 10.40
CA GLY A 187 12.39 11.12 11.76
C GLY A 187 11.19 12.08 11.80
N VAL A 188 10.50 12.22 10.67
CA VAL A 188 9.20 12.88 10.58
C VAL A 188 8.31 12.03 11.47
N GLU A 189 7.68 12.64 12.49
CA GLU A 189 6.72 11.96 13.39
C GLU A 189 5.43 11.58 12.64
N ALA A 190 5.58 10.76 11.59
CA ALA A 190 4.52 10.25 10.73
C ALA A 190 4.09 8.85 11.15
N GLU A 191 4.64 8.31 12.24
CA GLU A 191 4.20 7.05 12.83
C GLU A 191 2.71 7.10 13.21
N GLN A 192 2.28 8.15 13.93
CA GLN A 192 0.87 8.33 14.29
C GLN A 192 -0.03 8.47 13.04
N LEU A 193 0.48 9.10 11.99
CA LEU A 193 -0.24 9.24 10.73
C LEU A 193 -0.39 7.89 10.02
N ALA A 194 0.67 7.08 9.99
CA ALA A 194 0.63 5.73 9.44
C ALA A 194 -0.36 4.84 10.20
N GLU A 195 -0.29 4.86 11.54
CA GLU A 195 -1.20 4.17 12.44
C GLU A 195 -2.66 4.57 12.18
N ARG A 196 -2.94 5.87 12.12
CA ARG A 196 -4.28 6.39 11.78
C ARG A 196 -4.80 5.84 10.47
N PHE A 197 -4.01 5.85 9.40
CA PHE A 197 -4.45 5.30 8.12
C PHE A 197 -4.74 3.80 8.16
N TYR A 198 -3.95 3.00 8.89
CA TYR A 198 -4.25 1.58 9.05
C TYR A 198 -5.51 1.33 9.88
N HIS A 199 -5.76 2.13 10.93
CA HIS A 199 -7.02 2.05 11.67
C HIS A 199 -8.22 2.46 10.83
N GLN A 200 -8.12 3.51 10.02
CA GLN A 200 -9.17 3.89 9.08
C GLN A 200 -9.43 2.77 8.07
N ALA A 201 -8.39 2.08 7.58
CA ALA A 201 -8.56 0.93 6.71
C ALA A 201 -9.35 -0.20 7.40
N LEU A 202 -9.12 -0.44 8.70
CA LEU A 202 -9.89 -1.40 9.50
C LEU A 202 -11.33 -0.94 9.75
N SER A 203 -11.58 0.35 9.92
CA SER A 203 -12.95 0.87 10.02
C SER A 203 -13.72 0.64 8.73
N VAL A 204 -13.08 0.78 7.56
CA VAL A 204 -13.70 0.52 6.25
C VAL A 204 -13.94 -0.99 6.04
N MET A 205 -12.95 -1.85 6.32
CA MET A 205 -13.06 -3.32 6.15
C MET A 205 -12.44 -4.06 7.35
N PRO A 206 -13.22 -4.32 8.43
CA PRO A 206 -12.69 -4.90 9.67
C PRO A 206 -12.31 -6.39 9.56
N HIS A 207 -12.80 -7.08 8.53
CA HIS A 207 -12.55 -8.50 8.28
C HIS A 207 -11.25 -8.78 7.51
N VAL A 208 -10.61 -7.74 6.96
CA VAL A 208 -9.35 -7.87 6.21
C VAL A 208 -8.16 -7.71 7.15
N GLY A 209 -7.32 -8.74 7.24
CA GLY A 209 -6.22 -8.78 8.21
C GLY A 209 -5.01 -7.90 7.88
N MET A 210 -4.85 -7.48 6.61
CA MET A 210 -3.65 -6.78 6.14
C MET A 210 -3.26 -5.54 6.98
N PRO A 211 -4.18 -4.62 7.37
CA PRO A 211 -3.81 -3.48 8.20
C PRO A 211 -3.24 -3.89 9.57
N PHE A 212 -3.72 -4.97 10.19
CA PHE A 212 -3.13 -5.49 11.43
C PHE A 212 -1.68 -5.93 11.21
N ASN A 213 -1.37 -6.59 10.09
CA ASN A 213 0.03 -6.89 9.76
C ASN A 213 0.90 -5.64 9.66
N GLN A 214 0.36 -4.56 9.08
CA GLN A 214 1.09 -3.30 8.97
C GLN A 214 1.27 -2.61 10.33
N LEU A 215 0.24 -2.60 11.18
CA LEU A 215 0.31 -2.11 12.57
C LEU A 215 1.33 -2.89 13.39
N GLY A 216 1.37 -4.22 13.26
CA GLY A 216 2.40 -5.03 13.94
C GLY A 216 3.81 -4.70 13.49
N THR A 217 3.99 -4.42 12.19
CA THR A 217 5.27 -3.96 11.64
C THR A 217 5.65 -2.57 12.15
N LEU A 218 4.67 -1.67 12.29
CA LEU A 218 4.86 -0.31 12.80
C LEU A 218 5.23 -0.32 14.29
N ALA A 219 4.53 -1.12 15.10
CA ALA A 219 4.80 -1.29 16.53
C ALA A 219 6.21 -1.82 16.80
N GLY A 220 6.77 -2.64 15.89
CA GLY A 220 8.14 -3.09 15.95
C GLY A 220 8.45 -3.85 17.24
N SER A 221 9.35 -3.31 18.07
CA SER A 221 9.75 -3.92 19.35
C SER A 221 9.22 -3.20 20.59
N LYS A 222 8.22 -2.33 20.45
CA LYS A 222 7.53 -1.70 21.59
C LYS A 222 7.04 -2.77 22.57
N PHE A 223 7.20 -2.48 23.86
CA PHE A 223 6.80 -3.37 24.96
C PHE A 223 7.28 -4.82 24.77
N TYR A 224 8.56 -5.01 24.44
CA TYR A 224 9.13 -6.35 24.19
C TYR A 224 8.41 -7.15 23.09
N ASN A 225 7.95 -6.45 22.05
CA ASN A 225 7.20 -6.98 20.91
C ASN A 225 5.78 -7.49 21.24
N VAL A 226 5.23 -7.21 22.43
CA VAL A 226 3.88 -7.63 22.81
C VAL A 226 2.83 -7.05 21.88
N GLU A 227 2.94 -5.76 21.57
CA GLU A 227 2.00 -5.07 20.68
C GLU A 227 2.05 -5.61 19.25
N ALA A 228 3.26 -5.81 18.71
CA ALA A 228 3.44 -6.43 17.41
C ALA A 228 2.87 -7.86 17.36
N THR A 229 3.05 -8.64 18.44
CA THR A 229 2.49 -9.99 18.58
C THR A 229 0.97 -9.96 18.53
N TYR A 230 0.34 -9.07 19.30
CA TYR A 230 -1.11 -8.89 19.30
C TYR A 230 -1.63 -8.62 17.87
N TYR A 231 -1.04 -7.65 17.18
CA TYR A 231 -1.47 -7.32 15.83
C TYR A 231 -1.27 -8.45 14.82
N TYR A 232 -0.15 -9.17 14.89
CA TYR A 232 0.05 -10.33 14.02
C TYR A 232 -0.96 -11.46 14.28
N LEU A 233 -1.31 -11.71 15.54
CA LEU A 233 -2.38 -12.67 15.87
C LEU A 233 -3.75 -12.19 15.35
N ARG A 234 -4.07 -10.89 15.49
CA ARG A 234 -5.31 -10.31 14.96
C ARG A 234 -5.42 -10.48 13.44
N CYS A 235 -4.33 -10.25 12.70
CA CYS A 235 -4.28 -10.49 11.26
C CYS A 235 -4.57 -11.96 10.92
N ILE A 236 -3.92 -12.90 11.62
CA ILE A 236 -4.07 -14.34 11.39
C ILE A 236 -5.52 -14.81 11.66
N GLN A 237 -6.16 -14.23 12.67
CA GLN A 237 -7.53 -14.56 13.07
C GLN A 237 -8.61 -13.76 12.31
N SER A 238 -8.21 -12.92 11.35
CA SER A 238 -9.16 -12.21 10.50
C SER A 238 -9.79 -13.17 9.48
N GLU A 239 -10.99 -12.87 9.01
CA GLU A 239 -11.68 -13.68 7.97
C GLU A 239 -10.83 -13.79 6.69
N PHE A 240 -10.16 -12.70 6.32
CA PHE A 240 -9.21 -12.67 5.20
C PHE A 240 -7.80 -12.35 5.73
N PRO A 241 -7.06 -13.36 6.21
CA PRO A 241 -5.74 -13.16 6.78
C PRO A 241 -4.71 -12.82 5.70
N PHE A 242 -3.63 -12.13 6.09
CA PHE A 242 -2.46 -11.96 5.24
C PHE A 242 -1.46 -13.09 5.48
N GLU A 243 -1.26 -13.94 4.47
CA GLU A 243 -0.42 -15.15 4.57
C GLU A 243 1.01 -14.84 5.08
N GLY A 244 1.58 -13.71 4.67
CA GLY A 244 2.92 -13.29 5.09
C GLY A 244 3.07 -13.04 6.59
N THR A 245 1.97 -12.88 7.34
CA THR A 245 2.02 -12.59 8.77
C THR A 245 2.57 -13.73 9.61
N TYR A 246 2.34 -14.99 9.23
CA TYR A 246 2.92 -16.14 9.94
C TYR A 246 4.45 -16.06 9.97
N GLY A 247 5.07 -15.68 8.85
CA GLY A 247 6.52 -15.47 8.77
C GLY A 247 7.01 -14.30 9.63
N ASN A 248 6.20 -13.25 9.77
CA ASN A 248 6.52 -12.12 10.67
C ASN A 248 6.46 -12.55 12.14
N LEU A 249 5.40 -13.24 12.55
CA LEU A 249 5.21 -13.73 13.91
C LEU A 249 6.27 -14.76 14.30
N LYS A 250 6.61 -15.69 13.40
CA LYS A 250 7.68 -16.66 13.63
C LYS A 250 9.01 -15.97 13.91
N ARG A 251 9.40 -15.01 13.08
CA ARG A 251 10.66 -14.25 13.27
C ARG A 251 10.68 -13.48 14.59
N LEU A 252 9.54 -12.94 15.01
CA LEU A 252 9.37 -12.27 16.29
C LEU A 252 9.62 -13.24 17.45
N PHE A 253 8.99 -14.42 17.44
CA PHE A 253 9.20 -15.43 18.48
C PHE A 253 10.62 -15.99 18.49
N ASP A 254 11.22 -16.24 17.32
CA ASP A 254 12.62 -16.67 17.23
C ASP A 254 13.57 -15.63 17.88
N LYS A 255 13.28 -14.33 17.74
CA LYS A 255 14.03 -13.25 18.39
C LYS A 255 13.78 -13.22 19.89
N ALA A 256 12.53 -13.36 20.33
CA ALA A 256 12.17 -13.38 21.75
C ALA A 256 12.80 -14.55 22.49
N ALA A 257 12.81 -15.76 21.89
CA ALA A 257 13.45 -16.94 22.46
C ALA A 257 14.97 -16.74 22.67
N LYS A 258 15.65 -16.13 21.69
CA LYS A 258 17.08 -15.78 21.82
C LYS A 258 17.32 -14.80 22.97
N MET A 259 16.50 -13.77 23.10
CA MET A 259 16.60 -12.80 24.20
C MET A 259 16.37 -13.46 25.56
N TYR A 260 15.36 -14.32 25.67
CA TYR A 260 15.09 -15.08 26.89
C TYR A 260 16.28 -15.94 27.33
N HIS A 261 16.89 -16.68 26.40
CA HIS A 261 18.09 -17.47 26.70
C HIS A 261 19.28 -16.62 27.16
N GLN A 262 19.44 -15.42 26.59
CA GLN A 262 20.50 -14.50 26.99
C GLN A 262 20.31 -13.99 28.42
N VAL A 263 19.07 -13.59 28.78
CA VAL A 263 18.73 -13.16 30.14
C VAL A 263 18.97 -14.30 31.12
N LYS A 264 18.45 -15.50 30.84
CA LYS A 264 18.65 -16.68 31.69
C LYS A 264 20.13 -16.99 31.92
N LYS A 265 20.96 -16.92 30.88
CA LYS A 265 22.42 -17.12 30.99
C LYS A 265 23.10 -16.04 31.85
N GLN A 266 22.64 -14.79 31.77
CA GLN A 266 23.15 -13.70 32.60
C GLN A 266 22.73 -13.86 34.07
N GLU A 267 21.50 -14.28 34.33
CA GLU A 267 21.01 -14.57 35.69
C GLU A 267 21.78 -15.72 36.32
N MET A 268 22.02 -16.81 35.58
CA MET A 268 22.83 -17.93 36.06
C MET A 268 24.25 -17.50 36.43
N LYS A 269 24.87 -16.60 35.66
CA LYS A 269 26.20 -16.05 35.97
C LYS A 269 26.24 -15.17 37.22
N LYS A 270 25.11 -14.59 37.64
CA LYS A 270 24.99 -13.77 38.85
C LYS A 270 24.73 -14.59 40.12
N LEU A 271 24.37 -15.87 39.99
CA LEU A 271 24.19 -16.78 41.12
C LEU A 271 25.55 -17.22 41.68
N SER A 272 25.61 -17.47 43.00
CA SER A 272 26.80 -18.04 43.66
C SER A 272 27.13 -19.43 43.09
N PRO A 273 28.40 -19.89 43.12
CA PRO A 273 28.79 -21.20 42.59
C PRO A 273 28.02 -22.39 43.19
N SER A 274 27.52 -22.25 44.43
CA SER A 274 26.65 -23.22 45.10
C SER A 274 25.23 -23.30 44.55
N ARG A 275 24.76 -22.25 43.87
CA ARG A 275 23.42 -22.13 43.27
C ARG A 275 23.43 -22.31 41.74
N GLN A 276 24.61 -22.54 41.16
CA GLN A 276 24.80 -22.81 39.72
C GLN A 276 24.82 -24.31 39.38
N ARG A 277 24.90 -25.19 40.40
CA ARG A 277 24.87 -26.66 40.24
C ARG A 277 23.46 -27.20 40.20
#